data_AF-A0A7V6I3L4-F1
#
_entry.id   AF-A0A7V6I3L4-F1
#
_cell.length_a   1.000
_cell.length_b   1.000
_cell.length_c   1.000
_cell.angle_alpha   90.00
_cell.angle_beta   90.00
_cell.angle_gamma   90.00
#
_symmetry.space_group_name_H-M   'P 1'
#
loop_
_entity.id
_entity.type
_entity.pdbx_description
1 polymer ?
#
loop_
_entity_poly.entity_id
_entity_poly.type
_entity_poly.pdbx_seq_one_letter_code
_entity_poly.pdbx_strand_id
1 'polypeptide(L)'
;MDTHIEHIAIWTNDIERLKDFYIKYFGCSASEKYENPKKQFSSYFLSFERGARLEIMKRDDIVSEPTGEKIGLAHFSIAVGSEYAVDQMTMKMANDGVPVESMPRRTGDGYYESVILDPDKNRVEIMASKMPDQRYYDDNREIDDNMPVVVYEGDYFRANMVKNLLENENIVSYITNDIVGTALPWHVAPGGYGAIKLTVALENYDKAKSIIDEFEKKLNE
;
A
#
# COMPACT_ATOMS: atom_id res chain seq x y z
N MET A 1 1.53 -24.96 16.71
CA MET A 1 0.82 -25.00 15.42
C MET A 1 1.21 -23.74 14.69
N ASP A 2 1.58 -23.85 13.42
CA ASP A 2 1.91 -22.70 12.59
C ASP A 2 0.64 -22.25 11.86
N THR A 3 -0.03 -21.22 12.37
CA THR A 3 -1.36 -20.79 11.92
C THR A 3 -1.32 -19.36 11.42
N HIS A 4 -1.81 -19.12 10.20
CA HIS A 4 -1.91 -17.81 9.56
C HIS A 4 -3.14 -17.76 8.65
N ILE A 5 -3.55 -16.55 8.23
CA ILE A 5 -4.56 -16.39 7.18
C ILE A 5 -3.90 -16.74 5.85
N GLU A 6 -4.32 -17.84 5.24
CA GLU A 6 -3.78 -18.27 3.95
C GLU A 6 -4.39 -17.46 2.81
N HIS A 7 -5.71 -17.30 2.81
CA HIS A 7 -6.41 -16.45 1.86
C HIS A 7 -7.72 -15.90 2.42
N ILE A 8 -8.23 -14.87 1.75
CA ILE A 8 -9.61 -14.37 1.86
C ILE A 8 -10.27 -14.61 0.51
N ALA A 9 -11.55 -14.95 0.49
CA ALA A 9 -12.29 -15.22 -0.75
C ALA A 9 -13.46 -14.25 -0.92
N ILE A 10 -13.65 -13.74 -2.14
CA ILE A 10 -14.75 -12.84 -2.51
C ILE A 10 -15.45 -13.33 -3.78
N TRP A 11 -16.75 -13.05 -3.88
CA TRP A 11 -17.56 -13.37 -5.05
C TRP A 11 -17.61 -12.19 -6.02
N THR A 12 -17.64 -12.49 -7.31
CA THR A 12 -17.81 -11.52 -8.39
C THR A 12 -18.69 -12.06 -9.51
N ASN A 13 -19.39 -11.14 -10.18
CA ASN A 13 -20.13 -11.44 -11.40
C ASN A 13 -19.24 -11.38 -12.66
N ASP A 14 -18.10 -10.70 -12.57
CA ASP A 14 -17.15 -10.52 -13.67
C ASP A 14 -15.71 -10.72 -13.18
N ILE A 15 -15.27 -11.97 -13.28
CA ILE A 15 -13.98 -12.41 -12.75
C ILE A 15 -12.77 -11.82 -13.49
N GLU A 16 -12.89 -11.54 -14.79
CA GLU A 16 -11.79 -10.95 -15.55
C GLU A 16 -11.64 -9.46 -15.20
N ARG A 17 -12.75 -8.73 -15.08
CA ARG A 17 -12.76 -7.33 -14.64
C ARG A 17 -12.17 -7.16 -13.25
N LEU A 18 -12.54 -8.03 -12.31
CA LEU A 18 -12.05 -7.95 -10.94
C LEU A 18 -10.55 -8.31 -10.85
N LYS A 19 -10.12 -9.35 -11.57
CA LYS A 19 -8.70 -9.71 -11.71
C LYS A 19 -7.87 -8.53 -12.23
N ASP A 20 -8.29 -7.94 -13.34
CA ASP A 20 -7.56 -6.84 -13.99
C ASP A 20 -7.50 -5.59 -13.10
N PHE A 21 -8.52 -5.33 -12.30
CA PHE A 21 -8.52 -4.24 -11.31
C PHE A 21 -7.41 -4.41 -10.27
N TYR A 22 -7.35 -5.57 -9.61
CA TYR A 22 -6.35 -5.80 -8.56
C TYR A 22 -4.93 -5.87 -9.14
N ILE A 23 -4.74 -6.44 -10.33
CA ILE A 23 -3.44 -6.41 -11.03
C ILE A 23 -3.02 -4.97 -11.33
N LYS A 24 -3.92 -4.17 -11.92
CA LYS A 24 -3.62 -2.78 -12.34
C LYS A 24 -3.17 -1.92 -11.17
N TYR A 25 -3.89 -1.98 -10.05
CA TYR A 25 -3.68 -1.04 -8.96
C TYR A 25 -2.73 -1.55 -7.88
N PHE A 26 -2.82 -2.83 -7.52
CA PHE A 26 -2.04 -3.39 -6.42
C PHE A 26 -0.85 -4.25 -6.89
N GLY A 27 -0.64 -4.37 -8.21
CA GLY A 27 0.52 -5.07 -8.77
C GLY A 27 0.58 -6.56 -8.41
N CYS A 28 -0.54 -7.17 -8.00
CA CYS A 28 -0.58 -8.58 -7.67
C CYS A 28 -0.41 -9.46 -8.93
N SER A 29 -0.03 -10.72 -8.73
CA SER A 29 0.01 -11.74 -9.78
C SER A 29 -1.21 -12.66 -9.69
N ALA A 30 -1.75 -13.11 -10.82
CA ALA A 30 -2.85 -14.06 -10.86
C ALA A 30 -2.34 -15.49 -11.15
N SER A 31 -2.96 -16.49 -10.53
CA SER A 31 -2.77 -17.90 -10.90
C SER A 31 -3.30 -18.20 -12.30
N GLU A 32 -3.10 -19.44 -12.78
CA GLU A 32 -3.93 -19.96 -13.85
C GLU A 32 -5.40 -20.00 -13.41
N LYS A 33 -6.30 -19.84 -14.38
CA LYS A 33 -7.74 -19.88 -14.14
C LYS A 33 -8.16 -21.30 -13.77
N TYR A 34 -8.85 -21.45 -12.65
CA TYR A 34 -9.54 -22.70 -12.34
C TYR A 34 -10.98 -22.64 -12.85
N GLU A 35 -11.45 -23.70 -13.51
CA GLU A 35 -12.83 -23.83 -13.97
C GLU A 35 -13.42 -25.20 -13.63
N ASN A 36 -14.67 -25.18 -13.15
CA ASN A 36 -15.48 -26.38 -12.93
C ASN A 36 -16.83 -26.22 -13.65
N PRO A 37 -16.95 -26.70 -14.90
CA PRO A 37 -18.16 -26.53 -15.71
C PRO A 37 -19.41 -27.15 -15.07
N LYS A 38 -19.25 -28.27 -14.33
CA LYS A 38 -20.38 -28.95 -13.68
C LYS A 38 -20.99 -28.11 -12.55
N LYS A 39 -20.18 -27.29 -11.88
CA LYS A 39 -20.60 -26.39 -10.80
C LYS A 39 -20.80 -24.95 -11.27
N GLN A 40 -20.59 -24.68 -12.57
CA GLN A 40 -20.56 -23.33 -13.13
C GLN A 40 -19.67 -22.38 -12.33
N PHE A 41 -18.53 -22.91 -11.87
CA PHE A 41 -17.63 -22.20 -10.96
C PHE A 41 -16.31 -21.88 -11.67
N SER A 42 -15.77 -20.69 -11.42
CA SER A 42 -14.41 -20.34 -11.80
C SER A 42 -13.74 -19.51 -10.70
N SER A 43 -12.42 -19.62 -10.57
CA SER A 43 -11.65 -18.81 -9.63
C SER A 43 -10.23 -18.47 -10.09
N TYR A 44 -9.68 -17.41 -9.50
CA TYR A 44 -8.26 -17.09 -9.52
C TYR A 44 -7.78 -16.87 -8.09
N PHE A 45 -6.52 -17.21 -7.83
CA PHE A 45 -5.79 -16.69 -6.68
C PHE A 45 -4.94 -15.50 -7.12
N LEU A 46 -5.11 -14.38 -6.44
CA LEU A 46 -4.29 -13.18 -6.59
C LEU A 46 -3.27 -13.14 -5.46
N SER A 47 -1.99 -13.13 -5.83
CA SER A 47 -0.86 -13.15 -4.89
C SER A 47 -0.18 -11.78 -4.87
N PHE A 48 -0.14 -11.17 -3.70
CA PHE A 48 0.63 -9.96 -3.42
C PHE A 48 2.12 -10.31 -3.18
N GLU A 49 2.95 -9.30 -2.94
CA GLU A 49 4.37 -9.50 -2.63
C GLU A 49 4.58 -10.41 -1.41
N ARG A 50 3.68 -10.34 -0.41
CA ARG A 50 3.69 -11.16 0.80
C ARG A 50 2.31 -11.25 1.44
N GLY A 51 2.16 -12.20 2.37
CA GLY A 51 0.97 -12.35 3.19
C GLY A 51 -0.11 -13.22 2.54
N ALA A 52 -1.36 -12.99 2.94
CA ALA A 52 -2.52 -13.75 2.47
C ALA A 52 -2.80 -13.48 0.98
N ARG A 53 -3.36 -14.48 0.30
CA ARG A 53 -3.82 -14.35 -1.09
C ARG A 53 -5.29 -13.91 -1.13
N LEU A 54 -5.70 -13.30 -2.24
CA LEU A 54 -7.11 -13.00 -2.50
C LEU A 54 -7.65 -14.02 -3.51
N GLU A 55 -8.59 -14.86 -3.10
CA GLU A 55 -9.33 -15.71 -4.04
C GLU A 55 -10.53 -14.92 -4.58
N ILE A 56 -10.57 -14.71 -5.89
CA ILE A 56 -11.75 -14.17 -6.56
C ILE A 56 -12.50 -15.33 -7.22
N MET A 57 -13.80 -15.40 -6.95
CA MET A 57 -14.63 -16.53 -7.35
C MET A 57 -15.86 -16.05 -8.10
N LYS A 58 -16.29 -16.84 -9.09
CA LYS A 58 -17.54 -16.61 -9.81
C LYS A 58 -18.36 -17.89 -9.86
N ARG A 59 -19.67 -17.75 -9.63
CA ARG A 59 -20.68 -18.78 -9.87
C ARG A 59 -21.97 -18.13 -10.39
N ASP A 60 -22.56 -18.69 -11.44
CA ASP A 60 -23.64 -18.03 -12.20
C ASP A 60 -24.95 -17.83 -11.40
N ASP A 61 -25.16 -18.60 -10.32
CA ASP A 61 -26.32 -18.50 -9.43
C ASP A 61 -26.16 -17.45 -8.31
N ILE A 62 -24.97 -16.88 -8.13
CA ILE A 62 -24.70 -15.85 -7.12
C ILE A 62 -24.80 -14.48 -7.80
N VAL A 63 -26.00 -13.89 -7.74
CA VAL A 63 -26.34 -12.65 -8.46
C VAL A 63 -26.69 -11.47 -7.55
N SER A 64 -26.80 -11.70 -6.25
CA SER A 64 -27.21 -10.66 -5.30
C SER A 64 -26.05 -9.73 -4.94
N GLU A 65 -26.24 -8.43 -5.13
CA GLU A 65 -25.33 -7.43 -4.56
C GLU A 65 -25.59 -7.27 -3.05
N PRO A 66 -24.55 -7.30 -2.20
CA PRO A 66 -24.70 -6.92 -0.81
C PRO A 66 -25.11 -5.45 -0.70
N THR A 67 -26.17 -5.16 0.05
CA THR A 67 -26.61 -3.80 0.33
C THR A 67 -26.37 -3.45 1.81
N GLY A 68 -25.68 -2.35 2.05
CA GLY A 68 -25.38 -1.85 3.40
C GLY A 68 -24.42 -2.74 4.20
N GLU A 69 -24.17 -2.34 5.45
CA GLU A 69 -23.35 -3.11 6.39
C GLU A 69 -24.15 -4.31 6.92
N LYS A 70 -23.48 -5.47 6.99
CA LYS A 70 -24.06 -6.74 7.45
C LYS A 70 -23.08 -7.46 8.37
N ILE A 71 -23.60 -8.34 9.22
CA ILE A 71 -22.76 -9.27 10.00
C ILE A 71 -22.01 -10.18 9.02
N GLY A 72 -20.68 -10.18 9.08
CA GLY A 72 -19.81 -10.94 8.19
C GLY A 72 -18.51 -10.19 7.88
N LEU A 73 -17.86 -10.56 6.76
CA LEU A 73 -16.69 -9.86 6.23
C LEU A 73 -17.10 -8.44 5.80
N ALA A 74 -16.62 -7.43 6.52
CA ALA A 74 -16.99 -6.03 6.28
C ALA A 74 -16.09 -5.34 5.24
N HIS A 75 -14.79 -5.59 5.31
CA HIS A 75 -13.75 -5.07 4.42
C HIS A 75 -12.49 -5.92 4.57
N PHE A 76 -11.48 -5.63 3.76
CA PHE A 76 -10.10 -6.05 4.00
C PHE A 76 -9.13 -4.92 3.63
N SER A 77 -7.96 -4.92 4.25
CA SER A 77 -6.96 -3.88 4.08
C SER A 77 -5.76 -4.36 3.27
N ILE A 78 -5.26 -3.53 2.35
CA ILE A 78 -4.01 -3.75 1.63
C ILE A 78 -3.01 -2.67 2.05
N ALA A 79 -1.87 -3.11 2.57
CA ALA A 79 -0.80 -2.20 2.98
C ALA A 79 0.04 -1.76 1.77
N VAL A 80 0.28 -0.46 1.63
CA VAL A 80 1.00 0.14 0.47
C VAL A 80 2.33 0.80 0.85
N GLY A 81 2.77 0.63 2.10
CA GLY A 81 4.07 1.14 2.55
C GLY A 81 3.94 2.39 3.42
N SER A 82 3.61 3.53 2.84
CA SER A 82 3.63 4.83 3.54
C SER A 82 2.34 5.64 3.37
N GLU A 83 2.21 6.70 4.16
CA GLU A 83 1.10 7.66 4.04
C GLU A 83 1.09 8.34 2.67
N TYR A 84 2.28 8.69 2.15
CA TYR A 84 2.42 9.22 0.79
C TYR A 84 1.94 8.23 -0.27
N ALA A 85 2.26 6.93 -0.13
CA ALA A 85 1.77 5.90 -1.04
C ALA A 85 0.23 5.76 -0.99
N VAL A 86 -0.37 5.87 0.20
CA VAL A 86 -1.83 5.92 0.35
C VAL A 86 -2.40 7.12 -0.42
N ASP A 87 -1.84 8.31 -0.25
CA ASP A 87 -2.30 9.52 -0.95
C ASP A 87 -2.21 9.35 -2.47
N GLN A 88 -1.03 8.97 -2.98
CA GLN A 88 -0.80 8.83 -4.42
C GLN A 88 -1.73 7.78 -5.05
N MET A 89 -1.85 6.63 -4.41
CA MET A 89 -2.69 5.54 -4.92
C MET A 89 -4.17 5.94 -4.91
N THR A 90 -4.63 6.60 -3.85
CA THR A 90 -6.02 7.08 -3.73
C THR A 90 -6.34 8.12 -4.79
N MET A 91 -5.46 9.12 -4.99
CA MET A 91 -5.66 10.15 -6.00
C MET A 91 -5.62 9.57 -7.41
N LYS A 92 -4.73 8.61 -7.67
CA LYS A 92 -4.67 7.88 -8.94
C LYS A 92 -5.98 7.13 -9.22
N MET A 93 -6.48 6.40 -8.23
CA MET A 93 -7.74 5.67 -8.33
C MET A 93 -8.93 6.60 -8.56
N ALA A 94 -9.02 7.71 -7.83
CA ALA A 94 -10.06 8.72 -8.00
C ALA A 94 -10.05 9.30 -9.42
N ASN A 95 -8.87 9.66 -9.94
CA ASN A 95 -8.70 10.18 -11.30
C ASN A 95 -9.08 9.14 -12.38
N ASP A 96 -8.82 7.86 -12.12
CA ASP A 96 -9.21 6.75 -13.00
C ASP A 96 -10.70 6.36 -12.85
N GLY A 97 -11.47 7.07 -11.99
CA GLY A 97 -12.91 6.88 -11.81
C GLY A 97 -13.31 5.79 -10.81
N VAL A 98 -12.37 5.27 -10.02
CA VAL A 98 -12.67 4.33 -8.93
C VAL A 98 -13.37 5.09 -7.79
N PRO A 99 -14.50 4.59 -7.25
CA PRO A 99 -15.18 5.26 -6.15
C PRO A 99 -14.31 5.26 -4.88
N VAL A 100 -14.06 6.45 -4.34
CA VAL A 100 -13.42 6.64 -3.03
C VAL A 100 -14.51 6.89 -2.00
N GLU A 101 -14.66 5.96 -1.06
CA GLU A 101 -15.65 6.07 0.03
C GLU A 101 -15.12 6.96 1.16
N SER A 102 -13.82 6.89 1.44
CA SER A 102 -13.15 7.74 2.42
C SER A 102 -11.80 8.21 1.91
N MET A 103 -11.59 9.52 1.89
CA MET A 103 -10.30 10.12 1.53
C MET A 103 -9.22 9.75 2.57
N PRO A 104 -7.92 9.86 2.20
CA PRO A 104 -6.82 9.62 3.12
C PRO A 104 -6.98 10.41 4.43
N ARG A 105 -6.87 9.72 5.56
CA ARG A 105 -7.04 10.30 6.90
C ARG A 105 -6.36 9.44 7.96
N ARG A 106 -6.12 10.03 9.13
CA ARG A 106 -5.81 9.26 10.35
C ARG A 106 -7.09 8.77 11.03
N THR A 107 -7.11 7.50 11.40
CA THR A 107 -8.18 6.88 12.17
C THR A 107 -8.00 7.11 13.68
N GLY A 108 -9.06 6.87 14.46
CA GLY A 108 -9.02 7.02 15.93
C GLY A 108 -8.09 6.04 16.64
N ASP A 109 -7.74 4.93 16.00
CA ASP A 109 -6.81 3.91 16.46
C ASP A 109 -5.39 4.05 15.87
N GLY A 110 -5.13 5.16 15.14
CA GLY A 110 -3.79 5.59 14.78
C GLY A 110 -3.24 5.06 13.44
N TYR A 111 -4.09 4.51 12.58
CA TYR A 111 -3.71 4.14 11.22
C TYR A 111 -3.88 5.33 10.26
N TYR A 112 -3.07 5.38 9.21
CA TYR A 112 -3.30 6.29 8.09
C TYR A 112 -3.80 5.48 6.91
N GLU A 113 -5.00 5.80 6.42
CA GLU A 113 -5.69 4.99 5.44
C GLU A 113 -6.60 5.82 4.53
N SER A 114 -6.98 5.24 3.41
CA SER A 114 -8.17 5.62 2.64
C SER A 114 -9.04 4.38 2.38
N VAL A 115 -10.29 4.60 1.95
CA VAL A 115 -11.21 3.50 1.62
C VAL A 115 -11.74 3.69 0.20
N ILE A 116 -11.55 2.66 -0.63
CA ILE A 116 -12.07 2.60 -2.00
C ILE A 116 -13.11 1.49 -2.12
N LEU A 117 -13.92 1.59 -3.16
CA LEU A 117 -14.79 0.51 -3.60
C LEU A 117 -14.19 -0.16 -4.83
N ASP A 118 -14.01 -1.47 -4.75
CA ASP A 118 -13.63 -2.26 -5.91
C ASP A 118 -14.78 -2.31 -6.95
N PRO A 119 -14.57 -2.91 -8.13
CA PRO A 119 -15.58 -2.97 -9.18
C PRO A 119 -16.91 -3.64 -8.77
N ASP A 120 -16.91 -4.48 -7.73
CA ASP A 120 -18.09 -5.16 -7.17
C ASP A 120 -18.58 -4.50 -5.86
N LYS A 121 -18.07 -3.30 -5.54
CA LYS A 121 -18.40 -2.49 -4.36
C LYS A 121 -17.93 -3.10 -3.04
N ASN A 122 -16.94 -4.00 -3.07
CA ASN A 122 -16.28 -4.42 -1.84
C ASN A 122 -15.44 -3.25 -1.30
N ARG A 123 -15.49 -3.04 0.01
CA ARG A 123 -14.69 -2.02 0.70
C ARG A 123 -13.26 -2.53 0.84
N VAL A 124 -12.32 -1.80 0.27
CA VAL A 124 -10.88 -2.10 0.37
C VAL A 124 -10.21 -0.90 1.03
N GLU A 125 -9.58 -1.13 2.17
CA GLU A 125 -8.79 -0.12 2.86
C GLU A 125 -7.39 -0.10 2.27
N ILE A 126 -6.94 1.07 1.83
CA ILE A 126 -5.55 1.30 1.40
C ILE A 126 -4.84 1.88 2.60
N MET A 127 -3.92 1.11 3.17
CA MET A 127 -3.34 1.42 4.48
C MET A 127 -1.85 1.68 4.37
N ALA A 128 -1.37 2.73 5.05
CA ALA A 128 0.06 2.87 5.26
C ALA A 128 0.54 1.68 6.08
N SER A 129 1.65 1.04 5.69
CA SER A 129 2.27 0.10 6.62
C SER A 129 2.62 0.90 7.86
N LYS A 130 2.39 0.34 9.05
CA LYS A 130 3.15 0.83 10.20
C LYS A 130 4.61 0.72 9.77
N MET A 131 5.32 1.86 9.65
CA MET A 131 6.79 1.84 9.53
C MET A 131 7.26 0.77 10.49
N PRO A 132 8.18 -0.13 10.07
CA PRO A 132 8.47 -1.34 10.80
C PRO A 132 8.60 -0.96 12.27
N ASP A 133 7.59 -1.36 13.04
CA ASP A 133 7.79 -1.54 14.46
C ASP A 133 9.01 -2.44 14.49
N GLN A 134 10.13 -1.92 15.00
CA GLN A 134 11.46 -2.54 14.89
C GLN A 134 11.48 -4.00 15.35
N ARG A 135 10.39 -4.44 16.01
CA ARG A 135 9.98 -5.82 16.27
C ARG A 135 9.80 -6.74 15.04
N TYR A 136 9.82 -6.24 13.80
CA TYR A 136 9.73 -7.07 12.59
C TYR A 136 11.08 -7.62 12.09
N TYR A 137 12.20 -7.25 12.73
CA TYR A 137 13.50 -7.86 12.47
C TYR A 137 13.72 -9.04 13.44
N ASP A 138 13.59 -10.25 12.90
CA ASP A 138 14.21 -11.51 13.33
C ASP A 138 14.93 -11.45 14.69
N ASP A 139 14.33 -12.08 15.72
CA ASP A 139 14.70 -12.17 17.16
C ASP A 139 16.16 -12.63 17.45
N ASN A 140 17.02 -12.74 16.43
CA ASN A 140 18.39 -13.23 16.52
C ASN A 140 19.42 -12.47 15.66
N ARG A 141 19.11 -11.28 15.12
CA ARG A 141 20.13 -10.42 14.49
C ARG A 141 20.50 -9.26 15.41
N GLU A 142 21.80 -9.06 15.64
CA GLU A 142 22.30 -7.84 16.28
C GLU A 142 21.81 -6.63 15.48
N ILE A 143 21.26 -5.64 16.18
CA ILE A 143 20.80 -4.39 15.59
C ILE A 143 22.04 -3.62 15.13
N ASP A 144 22.15 -3.38 13.83
CA ASP A 144 23.20 -2.53 13.25
C ASP A 144 22.73 -1.07 13.28
N ASP A 145 23.34 -0.25 14.13
CA ASP A 145 23.02 1.17 14.27
C ASP A 145 23.23 1.97 12.97
N ASN A 146 24.09 1.48 12.06
CA ASN A 146 24.31 2.08 10.75
C ASN A 146 23.31 1.61 9.68
N MET A 147 22.37 0.74 10.04
CA MET A 147 21.40 0.20 9.10
C MET A 147 20.60 1.35 8.45
N PRO A 148 20.53 1.41 7.11
CA PRO A 148 19.73 2.41 6.43
C PRO A 148 18.24 2.19 6.69
N VAL A 149 17.57 3.19 7.27
CA VAL A 149 16.12 3.21 7.49
C VAL A 149 15.47 4.38 6.78
N VAL A 150 14.38 4.11 6.07
CA VAL A 150 13.58 5.14 5.39
C VAL A 150 12.83 5.94 6.45
N VAL A 151 13.05 7.24 6.49
CA VAL A 151 12.41 8.18 7.43
C VAL A 151 11.40 9.10 6.75
N TYR A 152 11.50 9.30 5.44
CA TYR A 152 10.60 10.13 4.67
C TYR A 152 10.31 9.54 3.29
N GLU A 153 9.09 9.73 2.80
CA GLU A 153 8.70 9.44 1.43
C GLU A 153 7.79 10.55 0.92
N GLY A 154 8.13 11.17 -0.22
CA GLY A 154 7.35 12.28 -0.76
C GLY A 154 7.78 12.70 -2.16
N ASP A 155 7.24 13.80 -2.65
CA ASP A 155 7.70 14.41 -3.90
C ASP A 155 9.12 14.97 -3.78
N TYR A 156 9.76 15.23 -4.93
CA TYR A 156 11.15 15.72 -4.97
C TYR A 156 11.37 17.02 -4.20
N PHE A 157 10.41 17.94 -4.24
CA PHE A 157 10.57 19.23 -3.59
C PHE A 157 10.50 19.08 -2.07
N ARG A 158 9.48 18.37 -1.56
CA ARG A 158 9.33 18.09 -0.13
C ARG A 158 10.48 17.24 0.41
N ALA A 159 10.91 16.21 -0.31
CA ALA A 159 12.05 15.40 0.10
C ALA A 159 13.34 16.24 0.20
N ASN A 160 13.57 17.19 -0.71
CA ASN A 160 14.73 18.08 -0.58
C ASN A 160 14.59 19.07 0.59
N MET A 161 13.38 19.55 0.89
CA MET A 161 13.13 20.36 2.08
C MET A 161 13.47 19.59 3.36
N VAL A 162 12.95 18.37 3.49
CA VAL A 162 13.24 17.51 4.64
C VAL A 162 14.73 17.20 4.73
N LYS A 163 15.39 16.87 3.60
CA LYS A 163 16.85 16.66 3.56
C LYS A 163 17.62 17.85 4.11
N ASN A 164 17.29 19.07 3.70
CA ASN A 164 17.92 20.28 4.21
C ASN A 164 17.70 20.46 5.73
N LEU A 165 16.49 20.15 6.23
CA LEU A 165 16.21 20.19 7.67
C LEU A 165 17.05 19.18 8.46
N LEU A 166 17.19 17.96 7.94
CA LEU A 166 18.04 16.93 8.55
C LEU A 166 19.52 17.34 8.53
N GLU A 167 20.02 17.90 7.42
CA GLU A 167 21.40 18.39 7.30
C GLU A 167 21.72 19.51 8.28
N ASN A 168 20.79 20.45 8.51
CA ASN A 168 20.93 21.51 9.51
C ASN A 168 21.10 20.95 10.94
N GLU A 169 20.56 19.76 11.19
CA GLU A 169 20.63 19.05 12.46
C GLU A 169 21.79 18.03 12.52
N ASN A 170 22.71 18.11 11.56
CA ASN A 170 23.87 17.22 11.36
C ASN A 170 23.48 15.75 11.14
N ILE A 171 22.30 15.48 10.60
CA ILE A 171 21.86 14.13 10.24
C ILE A 171 22.14 13.91 8.76
N VAL A 172 23.01 12.95 8.46
CA VAL A 172 23.29 12.55 7.08
C VAL A 172 22.12 11.73 6.55
N SER A 173 21.58 12.13 5.41
CA SER A 173 20.51 11.40 4.72
C SER A 173 20.83 11.16 3.24
N TYR A 174 20.31 10.05 2.72
CA TYR A 174 20.49 9.64 1.34
C TYR A 174 19.15 9.63 0.62
N ILE A 175 19.12 10.19 -0.59
CA ILE A 175 17.97 10.13 -1.48
C ILE A 175 18.02 8.83 -2.27
N THR A 176 16.90 8.11 -2.29
CA THR A 176 16.66 6.97 -3.19
C THR A 176 15.36 7.20 -3.96
N ASN A 177 15.33 6.75 -5.22
CA ASN A 177 14.16 6.87 -6.09
C ASN A 177 13.67 5.46 -6.45
N ASP A 178 12.35 5.27 -6.54
CA ASP A 178 11.76 3.97 -6.95
C ASP A 178 12.03 3.59 -8.43
N ILE A 179 12.63 4.48 -9.23
CA ILE A 179 12.89 4.26 -10.67
C ILE A 179 14.02 3.24 -10.94
N VAL A 180 14.81 2.85 -9.94
CA VAL A 180 15.98 1.96 -10.16
C VAL A 180 15.59 0.49 -10.40
N GLY A 181 14.31 0.12 -10.29
CA GLY A 181 13.83 -1.26 -10.45
C GLY A 181 13.53 -1.72 -11.88
N THR A 182 13.42 -0.83 -12.87
CA THR A 182 13.17 -1.23 -14.27
C THR A 182 13.97 -0.36 -15.22
N ALA A 183 14.81 -0.99 -16.03
CA ALA A 183 15.76 -0.34 -16.93
C ALA A 183 15.20 0.89 -17.65
N LEU A 184 15.85 2.05 -17.49
CA LEU A 184 16.23 3.01 -18.53
C LEU A 184 16.93 4.25 -17.89
N PRO A 185 18.23 4.52 -18.13
CA PRO A 185 18.98 5.52 -17.37
C PRO A 185 18.76 6.99 -17.75
N TRP A 186 17.88 7.32 -18.71
CA TRP A 186 17.84 8.70 -19.26
C TRP A 186 16.45 9.25 -19.62
N HIS A 187 15.35 8.62 -19.20
CA HIS A 187 14.02 9.22 -19.36
C HIS A 187 13.48 9.67 -18.00
N VAL A 188 13.67 10.95 -17.68
CA VAL A 188 12.84 11.62 -16.69
C VAL A 188 11.52 11.93 -17.41
N ALA A 189 10.45 11.22 -17.07
CA ALA A 189 9.13 11.63 -17.52
C ALA A 189 8.89 13.06 -17.00
N PRO A 190 8.46 14.01 -17.85
CA PRO A 190 8.13 15.37 -17.42
C PRO A 190 6.84 15.29 -16.59
N GLY A 191 6.96 14.94 -15.30
CA GLY A 191 5.81 14.65 -14.46
C GLY A 191 6.08 14.03 -13.07
N GLY A 192 7.33 13.75 -12.66
CA GLY A 192 7.64 13.47 -11.25
C GLY A 192 7.01 12.20 -10.64
N TYR A 193 6.80 11.15 -11.44
CA TYR A 193 5.99 9.97 -11.06
C TYR A 193 6.66 8.93 -10.15
N GLY A 194 7.78 9.24 -9.48
CA GLY A 194 8.43 8.34 -8.53
C GLY A 194 8.57 8.98 -7.16
N ALA A 195 8.14 8.29 -6.10
CA ALA A 195 8.36 8.74 -4.74
C ALA A 195 9.87 8.85 -4.45
N ILE A 196 10.25 9.91 -3.76
CA ILE A 196 11.60 10.14 -3.27
C ILE A 196 11.65 9.70 -1.82
N LYS A 197 12.52 8.74 -1.53
CA LYS A 197 12.73 8.20 -0.19
C LYS A 197 13.99 8.80 0.41
N LEU A 198 13.88 9.31 1.64
CA LEU A 198 15.03 9.68 2.44
C LEU A 198 15.33 8.60 3.45
N THR A 199 16.61 8.23 3.49
CA THR A 199 17.12 7.18 4.35
C THR A 199 18.19 7.76 5.26
N VAL A 200 18.16 7.40 6.54
CA VAL A 200 19.18 7.76 7.55
C VAL A 200 19.70 6.49 8.24
N ALA A 201 20.80 6.60 8.98
CA ALA A 201 21.22 5.52 9.88
C ALA A 201 20.21 5.32 11.02
N LEU A 202 20.01 4.09 11.45
CA LEU A 202 19.05 3.71 12.50
C LEU A 202 19.23 4.51 13.79
N GLU A 203 20.47 4.78 14.22
CA GLU A 203 20.78 5.63 15.38
C GLU A 203 20.15 7.04 15.31
N ASN A 204 19.90 7.56 14.10
CA ASN A 204 19.34 8.89 13.87
C ASN A 204 17.82 8.88 13.67
N TYR A 205 17.18 7.71 13.72
CA TYR A 205 15.75 7.54 13.40
C TYR A 205 14.84 8.45 14.23
N ASP A 206 14.94 8.40 15.56
CA ASP A 206 14.02 9.15 16.45
C ASP A 206 14.17 10.66 16.27
N LYS A 207 15.42 11.15 16.13
CA LYS A 207 15.69 12.57 15.90
C LYS A 207 15.16 13.01 14.53
N ALA A 208 15.43 12.23 13.48
CA ALA A 208 14.92 12.50 12.14
C ALA A 208 13.39 12.51 12.11
N LYS A 209 12.76 11.53 12.78
CA LYS A 209 11.30 11.40 12.87
C LYS A 209 10.65 12.61 13.52
N SER A 210 11.20 13.11 14.64
CA SER A 210 10.69 14.31 15.29
C SER A 210 10.75 15.55 14.39
N ILE A 211 11.82 15.73 13.61
CA ILE A 211 11.97 16.86 12.66
C ILE A 211 10.93 16.76 11.55
N ILE A 212 10.74 15.56 11.02
CA ILE A 212 9.79 15.27 9.93
C ILE A 212 8.36 15.49 10.40
N ASP A 213 8.00 15.02 11.60
CA ASP A 213 6.66 15.18 12.14
C ASP A 213 6.33 16.68 12.37
N GLU A 214 7.32 17.49 12.79
CA GLU A 214 7.15 18.96 12.88
C GLU A 214 6.96 19.60 11.50
N PHE A 215 7.73 19.16 10.49
CA PHE A 215 7.60 19.64 9.12
C PHE A 215 6.20 19.34 8.54
N GLU A 216 5.75 18.09 8.65
CA GLU A 216 4.43 17.66 8.16
C GLU A 216 3.29 18.36 8.92
N LYS A 217 3.45 18.62 10.22
CA LYS A 217 2.48 19.40 10.98
C LYS A 217 2.32 20.82 10.43
N LYS A 218 3.43 21.52 10.13
CA LYS A 218 3.41 22.88 9.58
C LYS A 218 2.83 22.98 8.17
N LEU A 219 2.83 21.90 7.40
CA LEU A 219 2.21 21.86 6.07
C LEU A 219 0.68 21.74 6.12
N ASN A 220 0.15 21.23 7.23
CA ASN A 220 -1.28 20.97 7.42
C ASN A 220 -1.99 22.07 8.24
N GLU A 221 -1.27 23.11 8.65
CA GLU A 221 -1.77 24.34 9.29
C GLU A 221 -2.01 25.45 8.25
#